data_AF-A0A4R2QWS9-F1
#
_entry.id   AF-A0A4R2QWS9-F1
#
_cell.length_a   1.000
_cell.length_b   1.000
_cell.length_c   1.000
_cell.angle_alpha   90.00
_cell.angle_beta   90.00
_cell.angle_gamma   90.00
#
_symmetry.space_group_name_H-M   'P 1'
#
loop_
_entity.id
_entity.type
_entity.pdbx_description
1 polymer ?
#
loop_
_entity_poly.entity_id
_entity_poly.type
_entity_poly.pdbx_seq_one_letter_code
_entity_poly.pdbx_strand_id
1 'polypeptide(L)'
;MPEYDVAAINECRAALEGVKGKFGQSGDGLSAPDAAMFGQLSASGTIAAAVEKVCSTVSEELGKAEQKAGEAARALDATARSAQDDDDANAELLKPDTQFV
;
A
#
# COMPACT_ATOMS: atom_id res chain seq x y z
N MET A 1 9.02 -3.59 29.89
CA MET A 1 8.83 -4.39 28.66
C MET A 1 9.15 -3.47 27.50
N PRO A 2 9.81 -3.92 26.41
CA PRO A 2 9.98 -3.07 25.25
C PRO A 2 8.58 -2.70 24.79
N GLU A 3 8.24 -1.42 24.86
CA GLU A 3 6.98 -0.87 24.37
C GLU A 3 6.95 -1.20 22.88
N TYR A 4 6.26 -2.29 22.51
CA TYR A 4 6.11 -2.64 21.11
C TYR A 4 5.31 -1.50 20.53
N ASP A 5 5.96 -0.72 19.68
CA ASP A 5 5.48 0.60 19.30
C ASP A 5 4.32 0.45 18.32
N VAL A 6 3.16 0.03 18.84
CA VAL A 6 1.89 -0.07 18.13
C VAL A 6 1.57 1.27 17.48
N ALA A 7 2.03 2.38 18.07
CA ALA A 7 1.97 3.70 17.43
C ALA A 7 2.86 3.76 16.17
N ALA A 8 4.13 3.33 16.23
CA ALA A 8 4.99 3.23 15.04
C ALA A 8 4.43 2.29 13.95
N ILE A 9 3.83 1.15 14.33
CA ILE A 9 3.18 0.25 13.36
C ILE A 9 1.99 0.93 12.68
N ASN A 10 1.18 1.67 13.44
CA ASN A 10 0.08 2.45 12.91
C ASN A 10 0.54 3.62 12.04
N GLU A 11 1.66 4.28 12.38
CA GLU A 11 2.28 5.31 11.55
C GLU A 11 2.80 4.74 10.23
N CYS A 12 3.49 3.59 10.24
CA CYS A 12 3.90 2.90 9.02
C CYS A 12 2.70 2.53 8.14
N ARG A 13 1.60 2.08 8.73
CA ARG A 13 0.35 1.79 8.01
C ARG A 13 -0.24 3.04 7.38
N ALA A 14 -0.33 4.14 8.12
CA ALA A 14 -0.84 5.41 7.62
C ALA A 14 0.02 5.96 6.46
N ALA A 15 1.34 5.83 6.56
CA ALA A 15 2.27 6.20 5.50
C ALA A 15 2.07 5.34 4.24
N LEU A 16 1.89 4.03 4.39
CA LEU A 16 1.62 3.11 3.29
C LEU A 16 0.30 3.41 2.57
N GLU A 17 -0.79 3.66 3.31
CA GLU A 17 -2.07 4.07 2.72
C GLU A 17 -1.95 5.40 1.95
N GLY A 18 -1.19 6.36 2.48
CA GLY A 18 -0.91 7.63 1.81
C GLY A 18 -0.11 7.48 0.50
N VAL A 19 0.77 6.49 0.41
CA VAL A 19 1.54 6.18 -0.81
C VAL A 19 0.69 5.37 -1.80
N LYS A 20 -0.11 4.42 -1.31
CA LYS A 20 -1.04 3.61 -2.09
C LYS A 20 -1.98 4.48 -2.94
N GLY A 21 -2.61 5.49 -2.32
CA GLY A 21 -3.49 6.42 -3.03
C GLY A 21 -2.78 7.20 -4.16
N LYS A 22 -1.48 7.47 -4.02
CA LYS A 22 -0.69 8.16 -5.06
C LYS A 22 -0.40 7.26 -6.26
N PHE A 23 -0.22 5.95 -6.04
CA PHE A 23 0.00 5.00 -7.14
C PHE A 23 -1.26 4.83 -7.99
N GLY A 24 -2.43 4.64 -7.37
CA GLY A 24 -3.71 4.61 -8.08
C GLY A 24 -3.98 5.90 -8.85
N GLN A 25 -3.82 7.06 -8.20
CA GLN A 25 -4.03 8.36 -8.84
C GLN A 25 -3.07 8.65 -10.01
N SER A 26 -1.82 8.20 -9.92
CA SER A 26 -0.85 8.34 -11.01
C SER A 26 -1.14 7.37 -12.16
N GLY A 27 -1.65 6.18 -11.87
CA GLY A 27 -2.03 5.17 -12.86
C GLY A 27 -3.27 5.56 -13.66
N ASP A 28 -4.28 6.14 -13.00
CA ASP A 28 -5.51 6.65 -13.63
C ASP A 28 -5.26 7.91 -14.50
N GLY A 29 -4.23 8.69 -14.17
CA GLY A 29 -3.87 9.90 -14.91
C GLY A 29 -3.15 9.65 -16.24
N LEU A 30 -2.71 8.42 -16.50
CA LEU A 30 -2.03 8.03 -17.74
C LEU A 30 -3.07 7.69 -18.82
N SER A 31 -3.44 8.68 -19.62
CA SER A 31 -4.30 8.49 -20.79
C SER A 31 -3.49 7.98 -22.00
N ALA A 32 -4.15 7.18 -22.85
CA ALA A 32 -3.57 6.74 -24.11
C ALA A 32 -3.33 7.97 -25.03
N PRO A 33 -2.14 8.10 -25.61
CA PRO A 33 -1.81 9.21 -26.50
C PRO A 33 -2.50 9.06 -27.86
N ASP A 34 -3.03 10.16 -28.40
CA ASP A 34 -3.56 10.21 -29.75
C ASP A 34 -2.40 10.37 -30.76
N ALA A 35 -2.45 9.63 -31.87
CA ALA A 35 -1.52 9.77 -32.97
C ALA A 35 -1.45 11.21 -33.52
N ALA A 36 -2.55 11.96 -33.45
CA ALA A 36 -2.59 13.37 -33.83
C ALA A 36 -1.66 14.26 -32.96
N MET A 37 -1.33 13.84 -31.74
CA MET A 37 -0.40 14.55 -30.86
C MET A 37 1.05 14.54 -31.37
N PHE A 38 1.38 13.58 -32.24
CA PHE A 38 2.70 13.46 -32.87
C PHE A 38 2.74 14.07 -34.29
N GLY A 39 1.64 14.68 -34.75
CA GLY A 39 1.52 15.31 -36.06
C GLY A 39 1.24 14.33 -37.21
N GLN A 40 1.58 14.72 -38.45
CA GLN A 40 1.42 13.90 -39.67
C GLN A 40 2.72 13.20 -40.08
N LEU A 41 3.58 12.83 -39.12
CA LEU A 41 4.72 11.97 -39.45
C LEU A 41 4.20 10.62 -39.95
N SER A 42 4.86 10.02 -40.94
CA SER A 42 4.51 8.67 -41.41
C SER A 42 4.58 7.61 -40.30
N ALA A 43 5.40 7.86 -39.27
CA ALA A 43 5.57 7.00 -38.10
C ALA A 43 4.68 7.39 -36.90
N SER A 44 3.80 8.39 -37.00
CA SER A 44 3.01 8.91 -35.86
C SER A 44 2.16 7.83 -35.19
N GLY A 45 1.55 6.95 -35.97
CA GLY A 45 0.77 5.82 -35.44
C GLY A 45 1.62 4.81 -34.67
N THR A 46 2.83 4.51 -35.17
CA THR A 46 3.77 3.60 -34.48
C THR A 46 4.28 4.22 -33.17
N ILE A 47 4.55 5.52 -33.16
CA ILE A 47 4.97 6.25 -31.96
C ILE A 47 3.84 6.26 -30.92
N ALA A 48 2.61 6.54 -31.35
CA ALA A 48 1.44 6.50 -30.47
C ALA A 48 1.23 5.11 -29.84
N ALA A 49 1.31 4.04 -30.64
CA ALA A 49 1.20 2.68 -30.12
C ALA A 49 2.33 2.31 -29.15
N ALA A 50 3.55 2.79 -29.38
CA ALA A 50 4.67 2.56 -28.46
C ALA A 50 4.46 3.29 -27.13
N VAL A 51 3.99 4.53 -27.17
CA VAL A 51 3.71 5.32 -25.95
C VAL A 51 2.48 4.77 -25.22
N GLU A 52 1.44 4.33 -25.93
CA GLU A 52 0.28 3.63 -25.35
C GLU A 52 0.72 2.38 -24.58
N LYS A 53 1.63 1.58 -25.15
CA LYS A 53 2.18 0.40 -24.50
C LYS A 53 2.97 0.75 -23.22
N VAL A 54 3.73 1.85 -23.25
CA VAL A 54 4.43 2.35 -22.05
C VAL A 54 3.44 2.79 -20.99
N CYS A 55 2.42 3.59 -21.35
CA CYS A 55 1.37 4.03 -20.42
C CYS A 55 0.67 2.83 -19.77
N SER A 56 0.24 1.84 -20.56
CA SER A 56 -0.40 0.62 -20.06
C SER A 56 0.52 -0.17 -19.12
N THR A 57 1.79 -0.33 -19.46
CA THR A 57 2.77 -1.03 -18.60
C THR A 57 2.95 -0.30 -17.26
N VAL A 58 3.06 1.04 -17.30
CA VAL A 58 3.22 1.84 -16.08
C VAL A 58 1.97 1.76 -15.20
N SER A 59 0.77 1.87 -15.77
CA SER A 59 -0.48 1.72 -15.02
C SER A 59 -0.60 0.34 -14.37
N GLU A 60 -0.21 -0.73 -15.06
CA GLU A 60 -0.19 -2.09 -14.49
C GLU A 60 0.79 -2.21 -13.30
N GLU A 61 2.01 -1.69 -13.44
CA GLU A 61 3.00 -1.74 -12.37
C GLU A 61 2.62 -0.88 -11.17
N LEU A 62 1.97 0.27 -11.39
CA LEU A 62 1.40 1.09 -10.33
C LEU A 62 0.25 0.37 -9.60
N GLY A 63 -0.61 -0.35 -10.32
CA GLY A 63 -1.64 -1.20 -9.72
C GLY A 63 -1.04 -2.33 -8.86
N LYS A 64 0.03 -2.98 -9.32
CA LYS A 64 0.76 -3.99 -8.52
C LYS A 64 1.40 -3.37 -7.27
N ALA A 65 1.96 -2.16 -7.39
CA ALA A 65 2.51 -1.43 -6.25
C ALA A 65 1.42 -1.08 -5.22
N GLU A 66 0.24 -0.66 -5.68
CA GLU A 66 -0.93 -0.40 -4.85
C GLU A 66 -1.35 -1.66 -4.08
N GLN A 67 -1.44 -2.80 -4.78
CA GLN A 67 -1.79 -4.08 -4.18
C GLN A 67 -0.79 -4.47 -3.08
N LYS A 68 0.51 -4.40 -3.36
CA LYS A 68 1.57 -4.73 -2.39
C LYS A 68 1.53 -3.82 -1.17
N ALA A 69 1.29 -2.52 -1.35
CA ALA A 69 1.14 -1.59 -0.24
C ALA A 69 -0.07 -1.97 0.64
N GLY A 70 -1.20 -2.35 0.03
CA GLY A 70 -2.38 -2.83 0.76
C GLY A 70 -2.20 -4.18 1.45
N GLU A 71 -1.36 -5.07 0.92
CA GLU A 71 -0.95 -6.31 1.59
C GLU A 71 -0.06 -6.03 2.80
N ALA A 72 0.93 -5.14 2.66
CA ALA A 72 1.79 -4.72 3.76
C ALA A 72 1.01 -4.05 4.90
N ALA A 73 0.06 -3.17 4.57
CA ALA A 73 -0.80 -2.53 5.56
C ALA A 73 -1.63 -3.55 6.36
N ARG A 74 -2.15 -4.59 5.71
CA ARG A 74 -2.89 -5.69 6.37
C ARG A 74 -2.00 -6.57 7.24
N ALA A 75 -0.78 -6.85 6.80
CA ALA A 75 0.19 -7.61 7.59
C ALA A 75 0.63 -6.85 8.85
N LEU A 76 0.81 -5.54 8.75
CA LEU A 76 1.10 -4.67 9.89
C LEU A 76 -0.07 -4.64 10.88
N ASP A 77 -1.31 -4.54 10.39
CA ASP A 77 -2.51 -4.59 11.22
C ASP A 77 -2.65 -5.92 11.98
N ALA A 78 -2.39 -7.04 11.31
CA ALA A 78 -2.39 -8.36 11.96
C ALA A 78 -1.31 -8.48 13.04
N THR A 79 -0.12 -7.95 12.79
CA THR A 79 0.98 -7.93 13.77
C THR A 79 0.62 -7.09 14.99
N ALA A 80 0.03 -5.92 14.79
CA ALA A 80 -0.40 -5.05 15.88
C ALA A 80 -1.45 -5.73 16.79
N ARG A 81 -2.44 -6.40 16.18
CA ARG A 81 -3.46 -7.14 16.93
C ARG A 81 -2.85 -8.29 17.73
N SER A 82 -1.96 -9.07 17.12
CA SER A 82 -1.27 -10.16 17.82
C SER A 82 -0.47 -9.67 19.02
N ALA A 83 0.22 -8.53 18.88
CA ALA A 83 0.97 -7.95 20.00
C ALA A 83 0.06 -7.47 21.14
N GLN A 84 -1.12 -6.90 20.81
CA GLN A 84 -2.12 -6.52 21.79
C GLN A 84 -2.73 -7.72 22.51
N ASP A 85 -3.04 -8.79 21.77
CA ASP A 85 -3.57 -10.03 22.35
C ASP A 85 -2.57 -10.67 23.33
N ASP A 86 -1.27 -10.65 22.99
CA ASP A 86 -0.19 -11.14 23.86
C ASP A 86 -0.05 -10.28 25.13
N ASP A 87 -0.19 -8.96 25.01
CA ASP A 87 -0.14 -8.04 26.15
C ASP A 87 -1.35 -8.22 27.08
N ASP A 88 -2.56 -8.38 26.52
CA ASP A 88 -3.77 -8.62 27.30
C ASP A 88 -3.72 -9.97 28.03
N ALA A 89 -3.24 -11.03 27.35
CA ALA A 89 -3.04 -12.35 27.96
C ALA A 89 -2.02 -12.30 29.11
N ASN A 90 -0.89 -11.60 28.91
CA ASN A 90 0.10 -11.41 29.96
C ASN A 90 -0.44 -10.58 31.13
N ALA A 91 -1.23 -9.54 30.87
CA ALA A 91 -1.86 -8.73 31.90
C ALA A 91 -2.87 -9.54 32.72
N GLU A 92 -3.58 -10.48 32.10
CA GLU A 92 -4.51 -11.38 32.79
C GLU A 92 -3.78 -12.37 33.72
N LEU A 93 -2.63 -12.91 33.28
CA LEU A 93 -1.76 -13.76 34.11
C LEU A 93 -1.11 -13.01 35.29
N LEU A 94 -0.93 -11.69 35.18
CA LEU A 94 -0.34 -10.83 36.21
C LEU A 94 -1.36 -10.29 37.21
N LYS A 95 -2.67 -10.51 37.02
CA LYS A 95 -3.67 -10.19 38.05
C LYS A 95 -3.42 -11.13 39.24
N PRO A 96 -2.99 -10.62 40.41
CA PRO A 96 -2.75 -11.49 41.56
C PRO A 96 -4.07 -12.14 41.95
N ASP A 97 -4.04 -13.46 42.19
CA ASP A 97 -5.13 -14.22 42.80
C ASP A 97 -5.50 -13.55 44.12
N THR A 98 -6.47 -12.63 44.06
CA THR A 98 -7.04 -12.00 45.23
C THR A 98 -8.09 -12.96 45.77
N GLN A 99 -7.66 -14.17 46.12
CA GLN A 99 -8.52 -15.20 46.68
C GLN A 99 -7.73 -16.16 47.58
N PHE A 100 -7.07 -15.61 48.61
CA PHE A 100 -6.77 -16.39 49.82
C PHE A 100 -7.11 -15.58 51.07
N VAL A 101 -8.24 -15.98 51.66
CA VAL A 101 -8.72 -15.83 53.06
C VAL A 101 -8.85 -14.42 53.64
#